data_AF-A0A2E4AN76-F1
#
_entry.id   AF-A0A2E4AN76-F1
#
_cell.length_a   1.000
_cell.length_b   1.000
_cell.length_c   1.000
_cell.angle_alpha   90.00
_cell.angle_beta   90.00
_cell.angle_gamma   90.00
#
_symmetry.space_group_name_H-M   'P 1'
#
loop_
_entity.id
_entity.type
_entity.pdbx_description
1 polymer ?
#
loop_
_entity_poly.entity_id
_entity_poly.type
_entity_poly.pdbx_seq_one_letter_code
_entity_poly.pdbx_strand_id
1 'polypeptide(L)' 'MECDEKVLVTIQLSGGNDYLNCVVPWEDPLYRDSRKNILLKDEEIIPLDGKLGLNPGMGIM' A
#
# COMPACT_ATOMS: atom_id res chain seq x y z
N MET A 1 -18.14 -5.50 -43.26
CA MET A 1 -18.43 -5.85 -41.86
C MET A 1 -17.09 -6.19 -41.23
N GLU A 2 -16.47 -5.21 -40.60
CA GLU A 2 -15.22 -5.21 -39.81
C GLU A 2 -14.90 -3.73 -39.53
N CYS A 3 -14.27 -3.28 -38.45
CA CYS A 3 -13.27 -3.91 -37.60
C CYS A 3 -13.64 -3.78 -36.11
N ASP A 4 -13.43 -4.84 -35.33
CA ASP A 4 -13.27 -4.69 -33.87
C ASP A 4 -11.94 -3.96 -33.63
N GLU A 5 -12.00 -2.63 -33.54
CA GLU A 5 -10.84 -1.82 -33.20
C GLU A 5 -10.41 -2.14 -31.76
N LYS A 6 -9.19 -2.66 -31.60
CA LYS A 6 -8.63 -2.97 -30.28
C LYS A 6 -8.29 -1.67 -29.58
N VAL A 7 -9.03 -1.35 -28.52
CA VAL A 7 -8.77 -0.19 -27.67
C VAL A 7 -7.83 -0.60 -26.53
N LEU A 8 -6.66 0.04 -26.46
CA LEU A 8 -5.77 -0.06 -25.31
C LEU A 8 -6.11 1.05 -24.32
N VAL A 9 -6.58 0.68 -23.13
CA VAL A 9 -6.80 1.60 -22.02
C VAL A 9 -5.65 1.48 -21.03
N THR A 10 -4.87 2.53 -20.86
CA THR A 10 -3.82 2.61 -19.85
C THR A 10 -4.28 3.45 -18.66
N ILE A 11 -4.25 2.88 -17.46
CA ILE A 11 -4.52 3.59 -16.22
C ILE A 11 -3.22 3.71 -15.43
N GLN A 12 -2.76 4.94 -15.23
CA GLN A 12 -1.70 5.23 -14.27
C GLN A 12 -2.35 5.52 -12.93
N LEU A 13 -2.17 4.62 -11.97
CA LEU A 13 -2.56 4.87 -10.59
C LEU A 13 -1.43 5.63 -9.89
N SER A 14 -1.68 6.89 -9.60
CA SER A 14 -0.81 7.73 -8.79
C SER A 14 -1.07 7.41 -7.32
N GLY A 15 -0.29 6.49 -6.76
CA GLY A 15 -0.44 6.09 -5.37
C GLY A 15 0.76 5.28 -4.92
N GLY A 16 1.34 5.66 -3.78
CA GLY A 16 2.52 5.03 -3.18
C GLY A 16 2.22 3.66 -2.55
N ASN A 17 1.42 2.83 -3.21
CA ASN A 17 1.25 1.45 -2.78
C ASN A 17 2.52 0.66 -3.14
N ASP A 18 3.47 0.71 -2.23
CA ASP A 18 4.76 0.03 -2.31
C ASP A 18 4.84 -1.09 -1.27
N TYR A 19 5.92 -1.88 -1.31
CA TYR A 19 6.09 -3.03 -0.44
C TYR A 19 6.00 -2.70 1.06
N LEU A 20 6.46 -1.51 1.50
CA LEU A 20 6.38 -1.08 2.90
C LEU A 20 5.01 -0.51 3.28
N ASN A 21 4.19 -0.15 2.29
CA ASN A 21 2.80 0.21 2.53
C ASN A 21 1.90 -1.03 2.58
N CYS A 22 2.26 -2.13 1.89
CA CYS A 22 1.59 -3.43 2.00
C CYS A 22 1.99 -4.19 3.26
N VAL A 23 3.29 -4.37 3.50
CA VAL A 23 3.87 -5.05 4.66
C VAL A 23 4.69 -4.04 5.45
N VAL A 24 4.13 -3.61 6.56
CA VAL A 24 4.54 -2.41 7.29
C VAL A 24 5.46 -2.80 8.46
N PRO A 25 6.76 -2.45 8.44
CA PRO A 25 7.66 -2.64 9.58
C PRO A 25 7.47 -1.51 10.59
N TRP A 26 6.33 -1.51 11.26
CA TRP A 26 5.84 -0.39 12.08
C TRP A 26 6.68 -0.10 13.34
N GLU A 27 7.43 -1.08 13.82
CA GLU A 27 8.40 -0.93 14.93
C GLU A 27 9.79 -0.47 14.44
N ASP A 28 10.04 -0.39 13.12
CA ASP A 28 11.33 0.05 12.60
C ASP A 28 11.46 1.59 12.63
N PRO A 29 12.40 2.16 13.40
CA PRO A 29 12.57 3.62 13.47
C PRO A 29 12.97 4.23 12.13
N LEU A 30 13.71 3.53 11.27
CA LEU A 30 14.06 4.02 9.94
C LEU A 30 12.83 4.11 9.03
N TYR A 31 11.88 3.18 9.16
CA TYR A 31 10.60 3.28 8.48
C TYR A 31 9.85 4.53 8.94
N ARG A 32 9.73 4.74 10.26
CA ARG A 32 9.03 5.91 10.82
C ARG A 32 9.64 7.23 10.37
N ASP A 33 10.97 7.33 10.40
CA ASP A 33 11.69 8.56 10.05
C ASP A 33 11.65 8.87 8.56
N SER A 34 11.71 7.83 7.70
CA SER A 34 11.74 8.00 6.24
C SER A 34 10.37 8.22 5.61
N ARG A 35 9.29 7.85 6.32
CA ARG A 35 7.92 7.79 5.75
C ARG A 35 6.98 8.89 6.19
N LYS A 36 7.46 10.00 6.78
CA LYS A 36 6.62 11.07 7.39
C LYS A 36 5.35 11.49 6.62
N ASN A 37 5.38 11.50 5.29
CA ASN A 37 4.24 11.91 4.45
C ASN A 37 3.19 10.80 4.22
N ILE A 38 3.58 9.54 4.34
CA ILE A 38 2.77 8.35 4.04
C ILE A 38 2.86 7.32 5.17
N LEU A 39 3.19 7.77 6.37
CA LEU A 39 3.34 6.95 7.56
C LEU A 39 1.95 6.52 8.02
N LEU A 40 1.77 5.21 8.26
CA LEU A 40 0.59 4.68 8.93
C LEU A 40 0.74 4.86 10.43
N LYS A 41 -0.33 5.26 11.11
CA LYS A 41 -0.36 5.31 12.57
C LYS A 41 -0.50 3.91 13.14
N ASP A 42 0.03 3.71 14.34
CA ASP A 42 0.04 2.40 15.00
C ASP A 42 -1.39 1.83 15.16
N GLU A 43 -2.40 2.68 15.35
CA GLU A 43 -3.80 2.25 15.48
C GLU A 43 -4.48 1.87 14.15
N GLU A 44 -3.90 2.28 13.02
CA GLU A 44 -4.42 1.99 11.67
C GLU A 44 -3.86 0.67 11.12
N ILE A 45 -2.75 0.19 11.69
CA ILE A 45 -2.02 -0.98 11.22
C ILE A 45 -2.73 -2.24 11.69
N ILE A 46 -2.94 -3.17 10.76
CA ILE A 46 -3.45 -4.50 11.08
C ILE A 46 -2.25 -5.35 11.52
N PRO A 47 -2.15 -5.79 12.78
CA PRO A 47 -0.96 -6.51 13.24
C PRO A 47 -0.85 -7.88 12.57
N LEU A 48 0.32 -8.18 12.01
CA LEU A 48 0.65 -9.51 11.49
C LEU A 48 1.46 -10.29 12.52
N ASP A 49 2.46 -9.63 13.11
CA ASP A 49 3.24 -10.11 14.25
C ASP A 49 3.72 -8.91 15.10
N GLY A 50 4.66 -9.15 16.03
CA GLY A 50 5.23 -8.11 16.89
C GLY A 50 6.24 -7.17 16.22
N LYS A 51 6.40 -7.21 14.89
CA LYS A 51 7.36 -6.39 14.12
C LYS A 51 6.78 -5.87 12.80
N LEU A 52 5.82 -6.60 12.23
CA LEU A 52 5.21 -6.36 10.94
C LEU A 52 3.69 -6.24 11.08
N GLY A 53 3.10 -5.44 10.21
CA GLY A 53 1.66 -5.30 10.05
C GLY A 53 1.26 -5.10 8.59
N LEU A 54 -0.03 -4.94 8.34
CA LEU A 54 -0.59 -4.70 7.02
C LEU A 54 -1.29 -3.34 6.97
N ASN A 55 -1.39 -2.81 5.74
CA ASN A 55 -2.21 -1.64 5.47
C ASN A 55 -3.67 -1.85 5.92
N PRO A 56 -4.37 -0.84 6.47
CA PRO A 56 -5.80 -0.96 6.77
C PRO A 56 -6.64 -1.38 5.55
N GLY A 57 -6.23 -0.98 4.34
CA GLY A 57 -6.91 -1.37 3.10
C GLY A 57 -6.81 -2.87 2.74
N MET A 58 -6.01 -3.64 3.47
CA MET A 58 -5.89 -5.11 3.31
C MET A 58 -6.71 -5.88 4.34
N GLY A 59 -7.46 -5.18 5.19
CA GLY A 59 -8.39 -5.79 6.13
C GLY A 59 -9.57 -6.47 5.45
N ILE A 60 -10.28 -7.27 6.23
CA ILE A 60 -11.58 -7.82 5.82
C ILE A 60 -12.58 -6.68 5.62
N MET A 61 -13.32 -6.75 4.50
CA MET A 61 -14.37 -5.80 4.14
C MET A 61 -15.66 -6.05 4.91
#